data_AF-A0A0M3JA39-F1
#
_entry.id   AF-A0A0M3JA39-F1
#
_cell.length_a   1.000
_cell.length_b   1.000
_cell.length_c   1.000
_cell.angle_alpha   90.00
_cell.angle_beta   90.00
_cell.angle_gamma   90.00
#
_symmetry.space_group_name_H-M   'P 1'
#
loop_
_entity.id
_entity.type
_entity.pdbx_description
1 polymer ?
#
loop_
_entity_poly.entity_id
_entity_poly.type
_entity_poly.pdbx_seq_one_letter_code
_entity_poly.pdbx_strand_id
1 'polypeptide(L)'
;LSCLDTVIITEALAYGCTAIQLNIMGPSLPIAPVLLAGTEEQKMKYLGMLAAEPLIAAYCVSEPGAGSDVAAVRTKAEKKGDSYVLNGTKIWITGGGYAKWFFVLARTDPDPKAPAGKAFTAFIVDGDSPGLSRGKKVEILWLIFVESISHSSNSMLI
;
A
#
# COMPACT_ATOMS: atom_id res chain seq x y z
N LEU A 1 19.47 -5.16 -5.21
CA LEU A 1 20.24 -4.06 -4.59
C LEU A 1 20.19 -4.26 -3.09
N SER A 2 21.32 -4.06 -2.42
CA SER A 2 21.34 -4.02 -0.96
C SER A 2 20.73 -2.71 -0.45
N CYS A 3 20.49 -2.63 0.87
CA CYS A 3 20.10 -1.37 1.50
C CYS A 3 21.13 -0.27 1.26
N LEU A 4 22.44 -0.61 1.28
CA LEU A 4 23.51 0.34 1.04
C LEU A 4 23.45 0.93 -0.38
N ASP A 5 23.28 0.07 -1.39
CA ASP A 5 23.17 0.53 -2.78
C ASP A 5 21.97 1.46 -2.96
N THR A 6 20.84 1.14 -2.31
CA THR A 6 19.61 1.93 -2.37
C THR A 6 19.80 3.31 -1.75
N VAL A 7 20.57 3.42 -0.65
CA VAL A 7 20.89 4.70 -0.01
C VAL A 7 21.76 5.57 -0.90
N ILE A 8 22.82 5.01 -1.50
CA ILE A 8 23.72 5.75 -2.40
C ILE A 8 22.96 6.29 -3.62
N ILE A 9 22.11 5.46 -4.24
CA ILE A 9 21.26 5.88 -5.37
C ILE A 9 20.30 6.98 -4.94
N THR A 10 19.66 6.81 -3.78
CA THR A 10 18.71 7.78 -3.24
C THR A 10 19.36 9.13 -2.97
N GLU A 11 20.55 9.16 -2.37
CA GLU A 11 21.31 10.39 -2.11
C GLU A 11 21.63 11.14 -3.40
N ALA A 12 22.14 10.44 -4.41
CA ALA A 12 22.46 11.04 -5.71
C ALA A 12 21.23 11.65 -6.40
N LEU A 13 20.08 10.96 -6.36
CA LEU A 13 18.82 11.47 -6.92
C LEU A 13 18.28 12.66 -6.11
N ALA A 14 18.33 12.58 -4.78
CA ALA A 14 17.83 13.60 -3.88
C ALA A 14 18.63 14.90 -3.97
N TYR A 15 19.94 14.83 -4.21
CA TYR A 15 20.79 15.99 -4.45
C TYR A 15 20.30 16.86 -5.61
N GLY A 16 19.78 16.23 -6.67
CA GLY A 16 19.16 16.94 -7.79
C GLY A 16 17.77 17.47 -7.44
N CYS A 17 16.86 16.58 -7.05
CA CYS A 17 15.50 16.95 -6.67
C CYS A 17 14.83 15.85 -5.84
N THR A 18 14.51 16.18 -4.59
CA THR A 18 13.82 15.27 -3.65
C THR A 18 12.43 14.87 -4.13
N ALA A 19 11.73 15.71 -4.89
CA ALA A 19 10.42 15.36 -5.45
C ALA A 19 10.52 14.29 -6.54
N ILE A 20 11.51 14.39 -7.43
CA ILE A 20 11.75 13.37 -8.47
C ILE A 20 12.21 12.07 -7.82
N GLN A 21 13.15 12.16 -6.88
CA GLN A 21 13.61 11.01 -6.10
C GLN A 21 12.44 10.31 -5.41
N LEU A 22 11.53 11.04 -4.77
CA LEU A 22 10.36 10.46 -4.09
C LEU A 22 9.41 9.76 -5.07
N ASN A 23 9.26 10.25 -6.29
CA ASN A 23 8.44 9.56 -7.30
C ASN A 23 9.11 8.29 -7.84
N ILE A 24 10.44 8.26 -7.93
CA ILE A 24 11.20 7.09 -8.38
C ILE A 24 11.29 6.03 -7.26
N MET A 25 11.54 6.46 -6.03
CA MET A 25 11.84 5.57 -4.90
C MET A 25 10.66 5.36 -3.95
N GLY A 26 9.68 6.26 -3.90
CA GLY A 26 8.45 6.08 -3.11
C GLY A 26 7.70 4.77 -3.43
N PRO A 27 7.62 4.33 -4.70
CA PRO A 27 7.08 3.03 -5.06
C PRO A 27 7.86 1.80 -4.53
N SER A 28 9.04 1.99 -3.92
CA SER A 28 9.78 0.92 -3.25
C SER A 28 9.24 0.56 -1.85
N LEU A 29 8.50 1.46 -1.19
CA LEU A 29 7.87 1.17 0.10
C LEU A 29 6.90 -0.03 0.08
N PRO A 30 5.99 -0.16 -0.89
CA PRO A 30 5.11 -1.32 -0.98
C PRO A 30 5.83 -2.61 -1.43
N ILE A 31 7.04 -2.53 -1.98
CA ILE A 31 7.85 -3.72 -2.35
C ILE A 31 8.28 -4.48 -1.09
N ALA A 32 8.70 -3.76 -0.04
CA ALA A 32 9.27 -4.39 1.14
C ALA A 32 8.31 -5.38 1.84
N PRO A 33 7.03 -5.07 2.11
CA PRO A 33 6.09 -6.04 2.66
C PRO A 33 5.89 -7.29 1.79
N VAL A 34 5.82 -7.13 0.46
CA VAL A 34 5.67 -8.28 -0.46
C VAL A 34 6.93 -9.12 -0.51
N LEU A 35 8.11 -8.50 -0.46
CA LEU A 35 9.38 -9.21 -0.43
C LEU A 35 9.55 -10.02 0.86
N LEU A 36 9.12 -9.46 2.00
CA LEU A 36 9.28 -10.07 3.33
C LEU A 36 8.23 -11.14 3.64
N ALA A 37 6.97 -10.89 3.31
CA ALA A 37 5.83 -11.70 3.76
C ALA A 37 4.93 -12.18 2.61
N GLY A 38 5.27 -11.91 1.35
CA GLY A 38 4.50 -12.41 0.21
C GLY A 38 4.77 -13.89 -0.06
N THR A 39 3.77 -14.58 -0.61
CA THR A 39 3.99 -15.92 -1.20
C THR A 39 4.83 -15.81 -2.47
N GLU A 40 5.39 -16.92 -2.95
CA GLU A 40 6.16 -16.93 -4.19
C GLU A 40 5.33 -16.50 -5.39
N GLU A 41 4.05 -16.88 -5.44
CA GLU A 41 3.12 -16.44 -6.49
C GLU A 41 2.88 -14.93 -6.43
N GLN A 42 2.73 -14.36 -5.23
CA GLN A 42 2.57 -12.93 -5.04
C GLN A 42 3.84 -12.17 -5.44
N LYS A 43 5.02 -12.65 -5.03
CA LYS A 43 6.30 -12.04 -5.43
C LYS A 43 6.47 -12.06 -6.94
N MET A 44 6.26 -13.21 -7.58
CA MET A 44 6.38 -13.37 -9.03
C MET A 44 5.40 -12.46 -9.78
N LYS A 45 4.14 -12.36 -9.33
CA LYS A 45 3.15 -11.48 -9.96
C LYS A 45 3.48 -10.00 -9.74
N TYR A 46 3.56 -9.56 -8.48
CA TYR A 46 3.58 -8.14 -8.12
C TYR A 46 4.95 -7.50 -8.19
N LEU A 47 6.02 -8.23 -7.89
CA LEU A 47 7.39 -7.73 -8.05
C LEU A 47 7.87 -7.92 -9.49
N GLY A 48 7.50 -9.04 -10.12
CA GLY A 48 7.83 -9.31 -11.52
C GLY A 48 7.27 -8.24 -12.47
N MET A 49 6.03 -7.78 -12.27
CA MET A 49 5.47 -6.70 -13.10
C MET A 49 6.22 -5.37 -12.95
N LEU A 50 6.68 -5.02 -11.73
CA LEU A 50 7.44 -3.80 -11.49
C LEU A 50 8.86 -3.87 -12.08
N ALA A 51 9.41 -5.07 -12.20
CA ALA A 51 10.71 -5.28 -12.82
C ALA A 51 10.63 -5.26 -14.37
N ALA A 52 9.49 -5.65 -14.94
CA ALA A 52 9.29 -5.74 -16.38
C ALA A 52 8.95 -4.40 -17.04
N GLU A 53 8.17 -3.56 -16.36
CA GLU A 53 7.66 -2.29 -16.88
C GLU A 53 7.82 -1.17 -15.85
N PRO A 54 7.92 0.11 -16.26
CA PRO A 54 8.03 1.25 -15.35
C PRO A 54 6.69 1.57 -14.66
N LEU A 55 6.16 0.60 -13.93
CA LEU A 55 4.91 0.68 -13.19
C LEU A 55 5.14 1.20 -11.76
N ILE A 56 4.10 1.76 -11.17
CA ILE A 56 4.13 2.29 -9.80
C ILE A 56 3.29 1.40 -8.89
N ALA A 57 3.77 1.17 -7.67
CA ALA A 57 2.96 0.64 -6.58
C ALA A 57 2.86 1.72 -5.48
N ALA A 58 1.82 1.65 -4.65
CA ALA A 58 1.60 2.62 -3.59
C ALA A 58 1.37 1.97 -2.22
N TYR A 59 1.78 2.66 -1.15
CA TYR A 59 1.72 2.20 0.23
C TYR A 59 0.63 2.94 1.00
N CYS A 60 -0.44 2.24 1.35
CA CYS A 60 -1.67 2.79 1.92
C CYS A 60 -1.85 2.42 3.39
N VAL A 61 -1.28 3.25 4.29
CA VAL A 61 -1.47 3.13 5.74
C VAL A 61 -2.20 4.34 6.29
N SER A 62 -1.66 5.54 6.06
CA SER A 62 -2.15 6.81 6.61
C SER A 62 -3.61 7.11 6.26
N GLU A 63 -4.33 7.61 7.24
CA GLU A 63 -5.75 8.00 7.19
C GLU A 63 -5.93 9.44 7.69
N PRO A 64 -7.05 10.11 7.35
CA PRO A 64 -7.32 11.47 7.83
C PRO A 64 -7.25 11.62 9.36
N GLY A 65 -7.56 10.55 10.10
CA GLY A 65 -7.51 10.52 11.57
C GLY A 65 -6.34 9.75 12.17
N ALA A 66 -5.44 9.16 11.37
CA ALA A 66 -4.35 8.32 11.87
C ALA A 66 -3.13 8.37 10.92
N GLY A 67 -1.99 8.84 11.45
CA GLY A 67 -0.72 8.92 10.72
C GLY A 67 0.43 8.33 11.53
N SER A 68 0.93 9.09 12.51
CA SER A 68 1.97 8.61 13.44
C SER A 68 1.47 7.45 14.32
N ASP A 69 0.21 7.48 14.72
CA ASP A 69 -0.45 6.38 15.43
C ASP A 69 -1.10 5.41 14.44
N VAL A 70 -0.32 4.44 13.97
CA VAL A 70 -0.80 3.40 13.04
C VAL A 70 -1.83 2.48 13.69
N ALA A 71 -1.81 2.32 15.02
CA ALA A 71 -2.80 1.49 15.72
C ALA A 71 -4.20 2.13 15.75
N ALA A 72 -4.31 3.43 15.47
CA ALA A 72 -5.59 4.14 15.35
C ALA A 72 -6.25 4.05 13.96
N VAL A 73 -5.62 3.39 12.98
CA VAL A 73 -6.17 3.12 11.65
C VAL A 73 -7.54 2.45 11.72
N ARG A 74 -8.51 2.97 10.97
CA ARG A 74 -9.93 2.59 11.00
C ARG A 74 -10.43 1.92 9.72
N THR A 75 -9.68 1.92 8.62
CA THR A 75 -10.02 1.11 7.44
C THR A 75 -10.28 -0.33 7.90
N LYS A 76 -11.47 -0.85 7.61
CA LYS A 76 -11.88 -2.19 8.01
C LYS A 76 -11.72 -3.16 6.86
N ALA A 77 -11.39 -4.41 7.17
CA ALA A 77 -11.45 -5.53 6.25
C ALA A 77 -12.32 -6.64 6.86
N GLU A 78 -13.48 -6.89 6.25
CA GLU A 78 -14.43 -7.88 6.73
C GLU A 78 -14.39 -9.13 5.85
N LYS A 79 -14.18 -10.30 6.45
CA LYS A 79 -14.18 -11.57 5.71
C LYS A 79 -15.60 -11.93 5.25
N LYS A 80 -15.79 -12.12 3.94
CA LYS A 80 -17.01 -12.62 3.29
C LYS A 80 -16.67 -13.85 2.44
N GLY A 81 -16.90 -15.03 3.02
CA GLY A 81 -16.52 -16.31 2.40
C GLY A 81 -15.00 -16.40 2.19
N ASP A 82 -14.60 -16.54 0.94
CA ASP A 82 -13.18 -16.63 0.51
C ASP A 82 -12.59 -15.26 0.14
N SER A 83 -13.29 -14.18 0.45
CA SER A 83 -12.87 -12.81 0.14
C SER A 83 -12.94 -11.89 1.36
N TYR A 84 -12.30 -10.73 1.27
CA TYR A 84 -12.38 -9.64 2.23
C TYR A 84 -12.97 -8.42 1.55
N VAL A 85 -13.87 -7.74 2.25
CA VAL A 85 -14.40 -6.45 1.83
C VAL A 85 -13.70 -5.35 2.61
N LEU A 86 -12.93 -4.52 1.91
CA LEU A 86 -12.19 -3.40 2.48
C LEU A 86 -13.03 -2.12 2.39
N ASN A 87 -13.15 -1.40 3.50
CA ASN A 87 -13.87 -0.13 3.58
C ASN A 87 -13.08 0.90 4.40
N GLY A 88 -12.75 2.03 3.79
CA GLY A 88 -12.15 3.16 4.49
C GLY A 88 -11.56 4.21 3.56
N THR A 89 -10.82 5.16 4.14
CA THR A 89 -10.22 6.25 3.37
C THR A 89 -8.77 6.42 3.75
N LYS A 90 -7.90 6.44 2.74
CA LYS A 90 -6.46 6.62 2.88
C LYS A 90 -6.07 8.00 2.35
N ILE A 91 -5.07 8.61 2.94
CA ILE A 91 -4.65 9.96 2.59
C ILE A 91 -3.14 10.08 2.54
N TRP A 92 -2.65 11.02 1.74
CA TRP A 92 -1.22 11.27 1.57
C TRP A 92 -0.51 10.03 0.99
N ILE A 93 -1.11 9.42 -0.05
CA ILE A 93 -0.54 8.25 -0.70
C ILE A 93 0.32 8.67 -1.90
N THR A 94 1.64 8.59 -1.73
CA THR A 94 2.63 8.83 -2.80
C THR A 94 2.39 7.87 -3.97
N GLY A 95 2.34 8.40 -5.20
CA GLY A 95 2.08 7.60 -6.41
C GLY A 95 0.65 7.07 -6.53
N GLY A 96 -0.26 7.42 -5.60
CA GLY A 96 -1.60 6.87 -5.53
C GLY A 96 -2.45 7.01 -6.80
N GLY A 97 -2.31 8.14 -7.50
CA GLY A 97 -2.99 8.40 -8.76
C GLY A 97 -2.57 7.49 -9.92
N TYR A 98 -1.38 6.89 -9.86
CA TYR A 98 -0.77 6.14 -10.96
C TYR A 98 -0.50 4.67 -10.64
N ALA A 99 -0.70 4.25 -9.38
CA ALA A 99 -0.32 2.93 -8.94
C ALA A 99 -1.11 1.82 -9.66
N LYS A 100 -0.39 0.78 -10.08
CA LYS A 100 -0.95 -0.45 -10.65
C LYS A 100 -1.50 -1.37 -9.56
N TRP A 101 -0.91 -1.32 -8.37
CA TRP A 101 -1.39 -2.03 -7.19
C TRP A 101 -1.01 -1.28 -5.91
N PHE A 102 -1.71 -1.62 -4.83
CA PHE A 102 -1.61 -0.96 -3.54
C PHE A 102 -1.31 -1.98 -2.44
N PHE A 103 -0.34 -1.68 -1.59
CA PHE A 103 -0.29 -2.27 -0.26
C PHE A 103 -1.31 -1.54 0.62
N VAL A 104 -2.23 -2.25 1.26
CA VAL A 104 -3.26 -1.65 2.13
C VAL A 104 -3.22 -2.30 3.50
N LEU A 105 -3.03 -1.50 4.54
CA LEU A 105 -3.21 -1.93 5.92
C LEU A 105 -4.65 -1.67 6.37
N ALA A 106 -5.34 -2.72 6.79
CA ALA A 106 -6.71 -2.65 7.26
C ALA A 106 -6.91 -3.46 8.54
N ARG A 107 -7.83 -3.01 9.38
CA ARG A 107 -8.22 -3.66 10.63
C ARG A 107 -9.17 -4.81 10.34
N THR A 108 -8.75 -6.02 10.68
CA THR A 108 -9.54 -7.26 10.50
C THR A 108 -10.18 -7.73 11.80
N ASP A 109 -9.58 -7.41 12.96
CA ASP A 109 -10.19 -7.68 14.26
C ASP A 109 -11.10 -6.52 14.68
N PRO A 110 -12.43 -6.73 14.84
CA PRO A 110 -13.33 -5.67 15.26
C PRO A 110 -13.15 -5.26 16.72
N ASP A 111 -12.56 -6.10 17.59
CA ASP A 111 -12.43 -5.79 19.02
C ASP A 111 -11.49 -4.59 19.24
N PRO A 112 -11.95 -3.45 19.78
CA PRO A 112 -11.10 -2.29 20.08
C PRO A 112 -9.93 -2.60 21.04
N LYS A 113 -10.02 -3.68 21.81
CA LYS A 113 -8.97 -4.13 22.74
C LYS A 113 -7.98 -5.11 22.11
N ALA A 114 -8.21 -5.56 20.88
CA ALA A 114 -7.29 -6.45 20.19
C ALA A 114 -5.88 -5.81 20.12
N PRO A 115 -4.82 -6.56 20.48
CA PRO A 115 -3.47 -6.02 20.44
C PRO A 115 -3.09 -5.68 18.99
N ALA A 116 -2.34 -4.59 18.79
CA ALA A 116 -2.00 -4.09 17.46
C ALA A 116 -1.37 -5.17 16.55
N GLY A 117 -0.54 -6.06 17.10
CA GLY A 117 0.08 -7.16 16.34
C GLY A 117 -0.89 -8.24 15.81
N LYS A 118 -2.17 -8.22 16.20
CA LYS A 118 -3.22 -9.14 15.72
C LYS A 118 -4.42 -8.45 15.11
N ALA A 119 -4.55 -7.13 15.31
CA ALA A 119 -5.74 -6.39 14.91
C ALA A 119 -5.78 -6.07 13.41
N PHE A 120 -4.65 -6.12 12.72
CA PHE A 120 -4.51 -5.68 11.33
C PHE A 120 -4.05 -6.80 10.41
N THR A 121 -4.46 -6.70 9.15
CA THR A 121 -3.99 -7.53 8.06
C THR A 121 -3.56 -6.64 6.90
N ALA A 122 -2.48 -7.03 6.23
CA ALA A 122 -1.99 -6.36 5.06
C ALA A 122 -2.53 -7.04 3.78
N PHE A 123 -2.93 -6.22 2.82
CA PHE A 123 -3.52 -6.67 1.57
C PHE A 123 -2.76 -6.09 0.38
N ILE A 124 -2.64 -6.88 -0.67
CA ILE A 124 -2.29 -6.37 -2.01
C ILE A 124 -3.60 -6.14 -2.76
N VAL A 125 -3.84 -4.92 -3.21
CA VAL A 125 -5.06 -4.51 -3.91
C VAL A 125 -4.69 -4.06 -5.31
N ASP A 126 -5.19 -4.77 -6.33
CA ASP A 126 -5.01 -4.39 -7.74
C ASP A 126 -5.68 -3.02 -7.98
N GLY A 127 -5.00 -2.13 -8.71
CA GLY A 127 -5.39 -0.73 -8.81
C GLY A 127 -6.59 -0.43 -9.70
N ASP A 128 -7.09 -1.46 -10.41
CA ASP A 128 -8.31 -1.49 -11.22
C ASP A 128 -9.45 -2.26 -10.53
N SER A 129 -9.29 -2.64 -9.26
CA SER A 129 -10.30 -3.37 -8.51
C SER A 129 -11.59 -2.55 -8.35
N PRO A 130 -12.77 -3.14 -8.60
CA PRO A 130 -14.05 -2.45 -8.40
C PRO A 130 -14.19 -1.91 -6.98
N GLY A 131 -14.69 -0.67 -6.86
CA GLY A 131 -14.84 0.03 -5.57
C GLY A 131 -13.63 0.87 -5.14
N LEU A 132 -12.47 0.70 -5.78
CA LEU A 132 -11.34 1.60 -5.57
C LEU A 132 -11.59 2.93 -6.31
N SER A 133 -11.58 4.05 -5.59
CA SER A 133 -11.68 5.38 -6.19
C SER A 133 -10.47 6.24 -5.81
N ARG A 134 -9.86 6.85 -6.83
CA ARG A 134 -8.71 7.75 -6.64
C ARG A 134 -9.24 9.16 -6.43
N GLY A 135 -8.86 9.78 -5.32
CA GLY A 135 -9.24 11.15 -5.00
C GLY A 135 -8.49 12.18 -5.87
N LYS A 136 -8.82 13.45 -5.69
CA LYS A 136 -8.15 14.54 -6.41
C LYS A 136 -6.68 14.67 -5.97
N LYS A 137 -5.84 15.13 -6.90
CA LYS A 137 -4.48 15.59 -6.59
C LYS A 137 -4.61 16.80 -5.66
N VAL A 138 -3.96 16.73 -4.51
CA VAL A 138 -3.68 17.91 -3.68
C VAL A 138 -2.29 18.44 -4.07
N GLU A 139 -2.02 19.73 -3.85
CA GLU A 139 -0.81 20.40 -4.39
C GLU A 139 0.50 19.64 -4.11
N ILE A 140 0.52 18.89 -3.00
CA ILE A 140 1.69 18.16 -2.53
C ILE A 140 1.57 16.64 -2.81
N LEU A 141 0.37 16.03 -2.85
CA LEU A 141 0.19 14.55 -2.87
C LEU A 141 -1.21 14.07 -3.37
N TRP A 142 -1.58 12.79 -3.17
CA TRP A 142 -2.90 12.23 -3.56
C TRP A 142 -3.75 11.73 -2.36
N LEU A 143 -5.07 11.85 -2.50
CA LEU A 143 -6.09 11.18 -1.68
C LEU A 143 -6.52 9.87 -2.34
N ILE A 144 -6.75 8.81 -1.57
CA ILE A 144 -7.30 7.54 -2.09
C ILE A 144 -8.49 7.10 -1.26
N PHE A 145 -9.61 6.85 -1.92
CA PHE A 145 -10.83 6.34 -1.32
C PHE A 145 -10.96 4.85 -1.63
N VAL A 146 -11.14 4.04 -0.59
CA VAL A 146 -11.33 2.59 -0.71
C VAL A 146 -12.77 2.31 -0.30
N GLU A 147 -13.68 2.29 -1.28
CA GLU A 147 -15.10 2.09 -1.06
C GLU A 147 -15.49 0.67 -1.46
N SER A 148 -15.58 -0.23 -0.48
CA SER A 148 -16.01 -1.62 -0.64
C SER A 148 -15.31 -2.39 -1.77
N ILE A 149 -14.03 -2.70 -1.58
CA ILE A 149 -13.28 -3.56 -2.50
C ILE A 149 -13.35 -5.00 -2.00
N SER A 150 -13.86 -5.92 -2.84
CA SER A 150 -13.86 -7.36 -2.58
C SER A 150 -12.56 -7.98 -3.10
N HIS A 151 -11.68 -8.43 -2.21
CA HIS A 151 -10.41 -9.08 -2.54
C HIS A 151 -10.37 -10.53 -2.08
N SER A 152 -9.85 -11.43 -2.90
CA SER A 152 -9.75 -12.85 -2.53
C SER A 152 -8.75 -13.07 -1.39
N SER A 153 -8.90 -14.16 -0.64
CA SER A 153 -7.96 -14.51 0.43
C SER A 153 -6.50 -14.67 -0.03
N ASN A 154 -6.29 -14.96 -1.32
CA ASN A 154 -4.96 -15.06 -1.94
C ASN A 154 -4.24 -13.72 -2.09
N SER A 155 -4.90 -12.59 -1.81
CA SER A 155 -4.27 -11.26 -1.83
C SER A 155 -3.83 -10.76 -0.46
N MET A 156 -3.99 -11.56 0.60
CA MET A 156 -3.42 -11.26 1.90
C MET A 156 -1.91 -11.52 1.91
N LEU A 157 -1.16 -10.58 2.46
CA LEU A 157 0.23 -10.79 2.86
C LEU A 157 0.17 -11.47 4.24
N ILE A 158 0.39 -12.79 4.29
CA ILE A 158 0.42 -13.57 5.53
C ILE A 158 1.83 -14.06 5.78
#